data_AF-A0A928SXL0-F1
#
_entry.id   AF-A0A928SXL0-F1
#
_cell.length_a   1.000
_cell.length_b   1.000
_cell.length_c   1.000
_cell.angle_alpha   90.00
_cell.angle_beta   90.00
_cell.angle_gamma   90.00
#
_symmetry.space_group_name_H-M   'P 1'
#
loop_
_entity.id
_entity.type
_entity.pdbx_description
1 polymer ?
#
loop_
_entity_poly.entity_id
_entity_poly.type
_entity_poly.pdbx_seq_one_letter_code
_entity_poly.pdbx_strand_id
1 'polypeptide(L)' 'MARAVDVISVLLLCAAAGAFTMGVSALGDRRDLDALYWLVVGGLVLRAATDMLRPKGASR' A
#
# COMPACT_ATOMS: atom_id res chain seq x y z
N MET A 1 3.37 0.57 21.99
CA MET A 1 3.45 1.26 20.67
C MET A 1 3.74 0.29 19.53
N ALA A 2 4.70 -0.64 19.66
CA ALA A 2 5.00 -1.63 18.62
C ALA A 2 3.76 -2.38 18.07
N ARG A 3 2.88 -2.88 18.94
CA ARG A 3 1.63 -3.56 18.53
C ARG A 3 0.68 -2.69 17.71
N ALA A 4 0.60 -1.38 18.00
CA ALA A 4 -0.25 -0.47 17.24
C ALA A 4 0.34 -0.21 15.84
N VAL A 5 1.66 -0.10 15.74
CA VAL A 5 2.37 0.04 14.45
C VAL A 5 2.19 -1.22 13.59
N ASP A 6 2.25 -2.41 14.19
CA ASP A 6 1.98 -3.67 13.47
C ASP A 6 0.56 -3.70 12.89
N VAL A 7 -0.46 -3.35 13.70
CA VAL A 7 -1.86 -3.33 13.26
C VAL A 7 -2.07 -2.33 12.11
N ILE A 8 -1.52 -1.12 12.24
CA ILE A 8 -1.60 -0.10 11.17
C ILE A 8 -0.91 -0.60 9.90
N SER A 9 0.24 -1.25 10.02
CA SER A 9 0.98 -1.77 8.87
C SER A 9 0.21 -2.87 8.13
N VAL A 10 -0.49 -3.74 8.87
CA VAL A 10 -1.39 -4.76 8.30
C VAL A 10 -2.57 -4.10 7.60
N LEU A 11 -3.20 -3.09 8.22
CA LEU A 11 -4.30 -2.36 7.59
C LEU A 11 -3.87 -1.65 6.30
N LEU A 12 -2.70 -1.01 6.29
CA LEU A 12 -2.12 -0.41 5.08
C LEU A 12 -1.85 -1.48 4.02
N LEU A 13 -1.32 -2.64 4.40
CA LEU A 13 -1.09 -3.75 3.47
C LEU A 13 -2.41 -4.23 2.83
N CYS A 14 -3.48 -4.39 3.61
CA CYS A 14 -4.81 -4.74 3.10
C CYS A 14 -5.35 -3.66 2.16
N ALA A 15 -5.18 -2.38 2.50
CA ALA A 15 -5.59 -1.27 1.64
C ALA A 15 -4.81 -1.25 0.31
N ALA A 16 -3.50 -1.53 0.33
CA ALA A 16 -2.69 -1.64 -0.88
C ALA A 16 -3.16 -2.80 -1.77
N ALA A 17 -3.45 -3.97 -1.18
CA ALA A 17 -4.01 -5.10 -1.92
C ALA A 17 -5.35 -4.77 -2.58
N GLY A 18 -6.24 -4.06 -1.86
CA GLY A 18 -7.52 -3.59 -2.39
C GLY A 18 -7.37 -2.57 -3.53
N ALA A 19 -6.41 -1.65 -3.41
CA ALA A 19 -6.09 -0.70 -4.48
C ALA A 19 -5.61 -1.43 -5.75
N PHE A 20 -4.73 -2.43 -5.61
CA PHE A 20 -4.26 -3.19 -6.77
C PHE A 20 -5.36 -4.02 -7.42
N THR A 21 -6.26 -4.65 -6.66
CA THR A 21 -7.39 -5.39 -7.27
C THR A 21 -8.33 -4.45 -8.02
N MET A 22 -8.61 -3.26 -7.49
CA MET A 22 -9.37 -2.23 -8.22
C MET A 22 -8.65 -1.75 -9.47
N GLY A 23 -7.33 -1.55 -9.41
CA GLY A 23 -6.53 -1.17 -10.57
C GLY A 23 -6.55 -2.22 -11.68
N VAL A 24 -6.42 -3.50 -11.32
CA VAL A 24 -6.53 -4.62 -12.28
C VAL A 24 -7.93 -4.68 -12.89
N SER A 25 -8.98 -4.49 -12.08
CA SER A 25 -10.36 -4.45 -12.59
C SER A 25 -10.56 -3.28 -13.57
N ALA A 26 -10.02 -2.10 -13.25
CA ALA A 26 -10.09 -0.93 -14.13
C ALA A 26 -9.35 -1.13 -15.44
N LEU A 27 -8.23 -1.86 -15.43
CA LEU A 27 -7.50 -2.23 -16.64
C LEU A 27 -8.32 -3.15 -17.55
N GLY A 28 -9.08 -4.08 -16.95
CA GLY A 28 -10.05 -4.92 -17.67
C GLY A 28 -11.16 -4.11 -18.36
N ASP A 29 -11.59 -3.01 -17.73
CA ASP A 29 -12.61 -2.09 -18.26
C ASP A 29 -12.06 -1.04 -19.26
N ARG A 30 -10.78 -1.14 -19.66
CA ARG A 30 -10.08 -0.16 -20.51
C ARG A 30 -10.02 1.25 -19.91
N ARG A 31 -10.14 1.37 -18.59
CA ARG A 31 -9.97 2.63 -17.85
C ARG A 31 -8.52 2.78 -17.41
N ASP A 32 -7.65 3.02 -18.38
CA ASP A 32 -6.19 3.02 -18.16
C ASP A 32 -5.72 4.07 -17.15
N LEU A 33 -6.35 5.25 -17.14
CA LEU A 33 -6.05 6.31 -16.17
C LEU A 33 -6.43 5.91 -14.74
N ASP A 34 -7.60 5.28 -14.56
CA ASP A 34 -8.02 4.79 -13.26
C ASP A 34 -7.13 3.64 -12.78
N ALA A 35 -6.76 2.73 -13.68
CA ALA A 35 -5.84 1.65 -13.38
C ALA A 35 -4.47 2.19 -12.92
N LEU A 36 -3.95 3.21 -13.62
CA LEU A 36 -2.70 3.88 -13.25
C LEU A 36 -2.82 4.59 -11.90
N TYR A 37 -3.94 5.27 -11.65
CA TYR A 37 -4.20 5.93 -10.36
C TYR A 37 -4.18 4.91 -9.22
N TRP A 38 -4.93 3.81 -9.35
CA TRP A 38 -4.98 2.73 -8.36
C TRP A 38 -3.62 2.06 -8.14
N LEU A 39 -2.81 1.91 -9.20
CA LEU A 39 -1.45 1.39 -9.11
C LEU A 39 -0.54 2.31 -8.29
N VAL A 40 -0.57 3.62 -8.56
CA VAL A 40 0.24 4.60 -7.82
C VAL A 40 -0.18 4.67 -6.36
N VAL A 41 -1.48 4.72 -6.09
CA VAL A 41 -2.03 4.75 -4.73
C VAL A 41 -1.65 3.48 -3.96
N GLY A 42 -1.87 2.30 -4.55
CA GLY A 42 -1.50 1.02 -3.94
C GLY A 42 -0.01 0.93 -3.64
N GLY A 43 0.85 1.40 -4.57
CA GLY A 43 2.29 1.46 -4.38
C GLY A 43 2.72 2.38 -3.24
N LEU A 44 2.11 3.55 -3.10
CA LEU A 44 2.39 4.49 -2.01
C LEU A 44 1.97 3.93 -0.65
N VAL A 45 0.79 3.31 -0.59
CA VAL A 45 0.28 2.69 0.64
C VAL A 45 1.16 1.50 1.06
N LEU A 46 1.57 0.66 0.11
CA LEU A 46 2.49 -0.45 0.37
C LEU A 46 3.84 0.08 0.87
N ARG A 47 4.37 1.13 0.25
CA ARG A 47 5.60 1.78 0.70
C ARG A 47 5.46 2.27 2.14
N ALA A 48 4.37 2.96 2.48
CA ALA A 48 4.13 3.44 3.84
C ALA A 48 4.07 2.29 4.86
N ALA A 49 3.42 1.18 4.51
CA ALA A 49 3.40 -0.02 5.35
C ALA A 49 4.81 -0.57 5.58
N THR A 50 5.63 -0.65 4.52
CA THR A 50 7.01 -1.16 4.63
C THR A 50 7.94 -0.20 5.38
N ASP A 51 7.78 1.11 5.21
CA ASP A 51 8.57 2.13 5.91
C ASP A 51 8.26 2.15 7.42
N MET A 52 7.01 1.84 7.82
CA MET A 52 6.63 1.68 9.23
C MET A 52 7.25 0.42 9.88
N LEU A 53 7.32 -0.68 9.13
CA LEU A 53 7.88 -1.95 9.59
C LEU A 53 9.41 -1.97 9.52
N ARG A 54 10.01 -1.13 8.66
CA ARG A 54 11.47 -1.07 8.51
C ARG A 54 12.07 -0.64 9.85
N PRO A 55 12.88 -1.49 10.50
CA PRO A 55 13.60 -1.07 11.69
C PRO A 55 14.49 0.12 11.29
N LYS A 56 14.25 1.28 11.91
CA LYS A 56 15.15 2.41 11.85
C LYS A 56 16.42 1.98 12.58
N GLY A 57 17.34 1.33 11.86
CA GLY A 57 18.61 0.87 12.42
C GLY A 57 19.30 2.03 13.13
N ALA A 58 19.53 1.83 14.43
CA ALA A 58 20.55 2.48 15.26
C ALA A 58 21.10 3.80 14.72
N SER A 59 20.38 4.90 14.93
CA SER A 59 21.02 6.21 14.91
C SER A 59 21.84 6.34 16.19
N ARG A 60 23.14 6.02 16.09
CA ARG A 60 24.26 6.33 16.99
C ARG A 60 24.04 6.17 18.50
#